data_AF-V4KY19-F1
#
_entry.id   AF-V4KY19-F1
#
_cell.length_a   1.000
_cell.length_b   1.000
_cell.length_c   1.000
_cell.angle_alpha   90.00
_cell.angle_beta   90.00
_cell.angle_gamma   90.00
#
_symmetry.space_group_name_H-M   'P 1'
#
loop_
_entity.id
_entity.type
_entity.pdbx_description
1 polymer ?
#
loop_
_entity_poly.entity_id
_entity_poly.type
_entity_poly.pdbx_seq_one_letter_code
_entity_poly.pdbx_strand_id
1 'polypeptide(L)'
;MNLCIQSPVKCDGRSSLFSALKTSNFSEERLTTSRFWGFHGRNRKKNRMFAVRSVSSSAVGTVDETKRDEISGGESRVYDAIVIGSGIGGLVAATQLAVKEARVLVLEKYLIPGGSSGYYERDGYTFDVGSSVMFGFSDKGNLNLITQALKAVGRKMEVIPDPTTVHFHLPNNLSVQIHREYDDFIAELTSKFPHEKEGILGFYGDCWKIFNSLNSLELKSLEEPLYLFGQFFQKPLECLTLAYYLPQNAGDIARKYIKDPQLLSFIDAECFIVSTVNALQTPMINASMVLCDRHYGGINYPVGGVGGIAKSLAEGLVDQGSEILYKANVKSIILDDGKAVGVRLADGREFFAKTIISNATRWDTFGKLLKEEKLPKEEENFQKVYVKAPSFLSIHMGVKAEVLPPDTDCHHFVLEDNWKNLEEPYGSIFLSIPTILDPSLAPNGRHILHIFTTSSIEDWEVRLVLGELDQA
;
A
#
# COMPACT_ATOMS: atom_id res chain seq x y z
N MET A 1 -10.48 47.08 -29.35
CA MET A 1 -11.88 47.51 -29.59
C MET A 1 -12.74 46.69 -28.63
N ASN A 2 -13.05 47.21 -27.44
CA ASN A 2 -14.28 47.98 -27.09
C ASN A 2 -15.54 47.12 -27.32
N LEU A 3 -16.48 46.83 -26.40
CA LEU A 3 -16.88 47.26 -25.05
C LEU A 3 -17.63 46.03 -24.41
N CYS A 4 -17.60 45.66 -23.12
CA CYS A 4 -18.00 46.32 -21.86
C CYS A 4 -19.53 46.54 -21.66
N ILE A 5 -20.00 46.28 -20.41
CA ILE A 5 -21.21 46.79 -19.71
C ILE A 5 -22.48 45.87 -19.80
N GLN A 6 -23.25 45.46 -18.76
CA GLN A 6 -23.41 45.80 -17.32
C GLN A 6 -24.19 44.68 -16.55
N SER A 7 -23.95 44.53 -15.25
CA SER A 7 -24.84 43.92 -14.21
C SER A 7 -25.85 44.98 -13.67
N PRO A 8 -26.58 44.82 -12.54
CA PRO A 8 -27.11 43.66 -11.78
C PRO A 8 -28.61 43.82 -11.40
N VAL A 9 -29.23 42.80 -10.77
CA VAL A 9 -30.45 42.99 -9.95
C VAL A 9 -30.25 42.39 -8.56
N LYS A 10 -30.36 43.25 -7.54
CA LYS A 10 -30.53 42.94 -6.12
C LYS A 10 -31.98 42.56 -5.84
N CYS A 11 -32.21 41.57 -4.99
CA CYS A 11 -33.36 41.56 -4.09
C CYS A 11 -32.93 41.05 -2.72
N ASP A 12 -33.09 41.92 -1.73
CA ASP A 12 -32.99 41.67 -0.30
C ASP A 12 -34.08 40.70 0.17
N GLY A 13 -33.74 39.88 1.18
CA GLY A 13 -34.69 39.02 1.88
C GLY A 13 -34.08 38.49 3.17
N ARG A 14 -33.96 39.36 4.18
CA ARG A 14 -33.68 38.95 5.57
C ARG A 14 -34.85 38.14 6.11
N SER A 15 -34.59 36.96 6.67
CA SER A 15 -35.24 36.55 7.92
C SER A 15 -34.29 35.65 8.72
N SER A 16 -33.92 36.17 9.88
CA SER A 16 -33.19 35.51 10.96
C SER A 16 -34.10 34.54 11.70
N LEU A 17 -33.61 33.35 12.06
CA LEU A 17 -34.01 32.59 13.26
C LEU A 17 -33.10 31.35 13.38
N PHE A 18 -31.94 31.52 14.02
CA PHE A 18 -31.17 30.40 14.58
C PHE A 18 -30.78 30.77 16.01
N SER A 19 -31.57 30.30 16.97
CA SER A 19 -31.22 30.29 18.39
C SER A 19 -30.79 28.88 18.79
N ALA A 20 -29.54 28.77 19.21
CA ALA A 20 -29.02 27.98 20.32
C ALA A 20 -29.79 26.71 20.74
N LEU A 21 -29.14 25.55 20.55
CA LEU A 21 -29.25 24.42 21.47
C LEU A 21 -27.83 23.98 21.84
N LYS A 22 -27.37 24.50 22.98
CA LYS A 22 -26.22 24.01 23.73
C LYS A 22 -26.73 23.06 24.83
N THR A 23 -25.94 22.03 25.05
CA THR A 23 -25.72 21.31 26.32
C THR A 23 -26.89 20.54 26.92
N SER A 24 -26.79 19.20 26.85
CA SER A 24 -27.23 18.32 27.93
C SER A 24 -26.01 17.57 28.48
N ASN A 25 -25.62 17.96 29.69
CA ASN A 25 -24.71 17.26 30.57
C ASN A 25 -25.20 15.83 30.82
N PHE A 26 -24.32 14.84 30.69
CA PHE A 26 -24.49 13.57 31.38
C PHE A 26 -23.34 13.40 32.38
N SER A 27 -23.76 13.17 33.62
CA SER A 27 -23.02 13.12 34.85
C SER A 27 -22.12 11.89 34.97
N GLU A 28 -20.92 12.11 35.50
CA GLU A 28 -20.06 11.10 36.11
C GLU A 28 -20.78 10.46 37.31
N GLU A 29 -20.87 9.12 37.33
CA GLU A 29 -21.03 8.37 38.57
C GLU A 29 -19.74 7.57 38.83
N ARG A 30 -19.01 8.01 39.85
CA ARG A 30 -17.98 7.24 40.55
C ARG A 30 -18.66 6.17 41.39
N LEU A 31 -18.23 4.91 41.25
CA LEU A 31 -18.46 3.89 42.26
C LEU A 31 -17.15 3.45 42.88
N THR A 32 -17.12 3.64 44.20
CA THR A 32 -16.06 3.38 45.15
C THR A 32 -15.89 1.89 45.46
N THR A 33 -14.62 1.52 45.60
CA THR A 33 -14.02 0.53 46.51
C THR A 33 -14.93 -0.28 47.44
N SER A 34 -14.76 -1.60 47.41
CA SER A 34 -14.84 -2.43 48.62
C SER A 34 -13.83 -3.58 48.59
N ARG A 35 -13.07 -3.68 49.68
CA ARG A 35 -12.17 -4.79 50.05
C ARG A 35 -13.01 -5.92 50.67
N PHE A 36 -12.67 -7.18 50.42
CA PHE A 36 -12.82 -8.24 51.43
C PHE A 36 -11.78 -9.35 51.25
N TRP A 37 -11.47 -9.96 52.39
CA TRP A 37 -10.42 -10.92 52.77
C TRP A 37 -10.29 -12.16 51.83
N GLY A 38 -9.17 -12.86 51.68
CA GLY A 38 -8.11 -13.19 52.62
C GLY A 38 -8.23 -14.66 53.04
N PHE A 39 -7.60 -15.59 52.31
CA PHE A 39 -7.35 -16.96 52.78
C PHE A 39 -5.94 -17.42 52.42
N HIS A 40 -5.21 -17.84 53.45
CA HIS A 40 -3.87 -18.39 53.44
C HIS A 40 -3.89 -19.87 53.05
N GLY A 41 -2.99 -20.26 52.14
CA GLY A 41 -2.64 -21.66 51.89
C GLY A 41 -1.17 -21.77 51.51
N ARG A 42 -0.33 -22.15 52.48
CA ARG A 42 1.10 -22.50 52.29
C ARG A 42 1.23 -23.73 51.40
N ASN A 43 2.15 -23.73 50.43
CA ASN A 43 3.22 -24.75 50.41
C ASN A 43 4.35 -24.53 49.38
N ARG A 44 5.58 -24.69 49.90
CA ARG A 44 6.82 -25.23 49.31
C ARG A 44 7.32 -24.71 47.96
N LYS A 45 8.34 -23.84 48.07
CA LYS A 45 9.40 -23.60 47.08
C LYS A 45 10.10 -24.92 46.69
N LYS A 46 10.11 -25.25 45.40
CA LYS A 46 11.14 -26.06 44.76
C LYS A 46 11.83 -25.19 43.71
N ASN A 47 13.12 -24.97 43.89
CA ASN A 47 14.01 -24.42 42.88
C ASN A 47 14.03 -25.36 41.67
N ARG A 48 13.64 -24.86 40.50
CA ARG A 48 14.12 -25.37 39.21
C ARG A 48 14.59 -24.17 38.39
N MET A 49 15.91 -24.08 38.24
CA MET A 49 16.55 -23.28 37.20
C MET A 49 15.97 -23.71 35.84
N PHE A 50 15.33 -22.79 35.14
CA PHE A 50 15.09 -22.93 33.71
C PHE A 50 16.25 -22.28 32.98
N ALA A 51 17.08 -23.12 32.36
CA ALA A 51 18.06 -22.68 31.39
C ALA A 51 17.32 -22.16 30.16
N VAL A 52 17.48 -20.87 29.85
CA VAL A 52 17.05 -20.29 28.58
C VAL A 52 18.01 -20.79 27.51
N ARG A 53 17.56 -21.73 26.69
CA ARG A 53 18.25 -22.09 25.45
C ARG A 53 17.92 -21.02 24.42
N SER A 54 18.96 -20.35 23.92
CA SER A 54 18.92 -19.53 22.72
C SER A 54 18.41 -20.37 21.55
N VAL A 55 17.26 -20.00 20.99
CA VAL A 55 16.80 -20.56 19.72
C VAL A 55 17.48 -19.74 18.63
N SER A 56 18.42 -20.37 17.92
CA SER A 56 19.00 -19.83 16.70
C SER A 56 17.91 -19.72 15.63
N SER A 57 17.78 -18.54 15.03
CA SER A 57 16.88 -18.21 13.93
C SER A 57 17.32 -18.87 12.60
N SER A 58 17.21 -20.19 12.54
CA SER A 58 17.39 -20.96 11.30
C SER A 58 16.23 -21.93 11.17
N ALA A 59 15.07 -21.39 10.81
CA ALA A 59 13.91 -22.15 10.38
C ALA A 59 13.07 -21.31 9.41
N VAL A 60 13.67 -20.97 8.26
CA VAL A 60 12.88 -20.88 7.03
C VAL A 60 12.29 -22.28 6.87
N GLY A 61 10.97 -22.39 7.02
CA GLY A 61 10.26 -23.66 6.86
C GLY A 61 10.63 -24.25 5.50
N THR A 62 11.47 -25.28 5.52
CA THR A 62 11.55 -26.24 4.43
C THR A 62 10.18 -26.88 4.35
N VAL A 63 9.33 -26.36 3.46
CA VAL A 63 8.19 -27.13 2.96
C VAL A 63 8.81 -28.38 2.34
N ASP A 64 8.45 -29.49 2.97
CA ASP A 64 8.98 -30.83 2.82
C ASP A 64 9.33 -31.18 1.36
N GLU A 65 10.62 -31.46 1.08
CA GLU A 65 11.05 -31.99 -0.22
C GLU A 65 10.46 -33.39 -0.49
N THR A 66 9.82 -34.03 0.50
CA THR A 66 9.16 -35.33 0.37
C THR A 66 7.85 -35.31 -0.42
N LYS A 67 7.32 -34.15 -0.84
CA LYS A 67 6.18 -34.07 -1.79
C LYS A 67 6.58 -33.88 -3.26
N ARG A 68 7.86 -34.01 -3.62
CA ARG A 68 8.27 -33.99 -5.05
C ARG A 68 7.89 -35.25 -5.81
N ASP A 69 7.70 -36.38 -5.12
CA ASP A 69 7.56 -37.69 -5.77
C ASP A 69 6.12 -38.22 -5.90
N GLU A 70 5.09 -37.44 -5.53
CA GLU A 70 3.68 -37.87 -5.65
C GLU A 70 2.89 -37.21 -6.81
N ILE A 71 3.50 -36.35 -7.64
CA ILE A 71 2.86 -35.82 -8.86
C ILE A 71 3.31 -36.60 -10.11
N SER A 72 3.70 -37.86 -9.94
CA SER A 72 3.93 -38.79 -11.05
C SER A 72 2.94 -39.95 -10.96
N GLY A 73 1.70 -39.71 -11.41
CA GLY A 73 0.72 -40.79 -11.58
C GLY A 73 -0.75 -40.35 -11.53
N GLY A 74 -1.32 -40.11 -12.71
CA GLY A 74 -2.67 -40.59 -13.03
C GLY A 74 -3.88 -39.97 -12.32
N GLU A 75 -4.10 -38.67 -12.48
CA GLU A 75 -5.43 -38.06 -12.76
C GLU A 75 -5.19 -36.56 -13.04
N SER A 76 -5.74 -36.04 -14.15
CA SER A 76 -5.68 -34.60 -14.43
C SER A 76 -6.51 -33.88 -13.37
N ARG A 77 -5.87 -33.38 -12.31
CA ARG A 77 -6.53 -32.54 -11.31
C ARG A 77 -6.94 -31.24 -12.00
N VAL A 78 -8.22 -31.15 -12.33
CA VAL A 78 -8.80 -29.92 -12.87
C VAL A 78 -9.05 -28.97 -11.70
N TYR A 79 -8.35 -27.83 -11.70
CA TYR A 79 -8.56 -26.75 -10.74
C TYR A 79 -9.76 -25.89 -11.17
N ASP A 80 -10.39 -25.21 -10.22
CA ASP A 80 -11.40 -24.20 -10.56
C ASP A 80 -10.71 -22.94 -11.09
N ALA A 81 -9.58 -22.55 -10.48
CA ALA A 81 -8.75 -21.46 -10.97
C ALA A 81 -7.25 -21.76 -10.87
N ILE A 82 -6.47 -21.24 -11.82
CA ILE A 82 -5.01 -21.11 -11.73
C ILE A 82 -4.65 -19.63 -11.68
N VAL A 83 -3.78 -19.26 -10.73
CA VAL A 83 -3.23 -17.90 -10.62
C VAL A 83 -1.75 -17.90 -10.98
N ILE A 84 -1.36 -17.06 -11.93
CA ILE A 84 0.03 -16.91 -12.38
C ILE A 84 0.67 -15.77 -11.58
N GLY A 85 1.60 -16.12 -10.69
CA GLY A 85 2.34 -15.19 -9.83
C GLY A 85 1.69 -14.96 -8.46
N SER A 86 2.51 -15.01 -7.41
CA SER A 86 2.09 -14.87 -6.01
C SER A 86 2.42 -13.48 -5.42
N GLY A 87 2.37 -12.44 -6.25
CA GLY A 87 2.24 -11.06 -5.75
C GLY A 87 0.94 -10.84 -4.97
N ILE A 88 0.85 -9.74 -4.23
CA ILE A 88 -0.30 -9.45 -3.35
C ILE A 88 -1.65 -9.56 -4.07
N GLY A 89 -1.78 -9.00 -5.29
CA GLY A 89 -3.02 -9.10 -6.08
C GLY A 89 -3.43 -10.55 -6.37
N GLY A 90 -2.48 -11.38 -6.79
CA GLY A 90 -2.69 -12.80 -7.08
C GLY A 90 -3.03 -13.61 -5.83
N LEU A 91 -2.37 -13.35 -4.71
CA LEU A 91 -2.66 -14.01 -3.44
C LEU A 91 -4.04 -13.61 -2.91
N VAL A 92 -4.42 -12.34 -2.98
CA VAL A 92 -5.76 -11.89 -2.59
C VAL A 92 -6.81 -12.52 -3.49
N ALA A 93 -6.63 -12.53 -4.81
CA ALA A 93 -7.57 -13.21 -5.72
C ALA A 93 -7.69 -14.71 -5.41
N ALA A 94 -6.55 -15.41 -5.21
CA ALA A 94 -6.53 -16.83 -4.88
C ALA A 94 -7.25 -17.13 -3.55
N THR A 95 -6.95 -16.36 -2.51
CA THR A 95 -7.53 -16.57 -1.18
C THR A 95 -9.02 -16.25 -1.15
N GLN A 96 -9.48 -15.20 -1.84
CA GLN A 96 -10.91 -14.88 -1.94
C GLN A 96 -11.71 -15.95 -2.68
N LEU A 97 -11.09 -16.64 -3.65
CA LEU A 97 -11.69 -17.80 -4.31
C LEU A 97 -11.67 -19.03 -3.41
N ALA A 98 -10.56 -19.30 -2.73
CA ALA A 98 -10.42 -20.46 -1.85
C ALA A 98 -11.37 -20.41 -0.64
N VAL A 99 -11.61 -19.23 -0.07
CA VAL A 99 -12.62 -19.01 1.01
C VAL A 99 -14.04 -19.32 0.53
N LYS A 100 -14.28 -19.30 -0.79
CA LYS A 100 -15.54 -19.73 -1.43
C LYS A 100 -15.48 -21.17 -1.94
N GLU A 101 -14.59 -21.98 -1.37
CA GLU A 101 -14.42 -23.41 -1.63
C GLU A 101 -13.93 -23.75 -3.06
N ALA A 102 -13.45 -22.76 -3.82
CA ALA A 102 -12.83 -23.02 -5.11
C ALA A 102 -11.44 -23.65 -4.92
N ARG A 103 -11.12 -24.67 -5.73
CA ARG A 103 -9.78 -25.26 -5.74
C ARG A 103 -8.85 -24.41 -6.59
N VAL A 104 -7.90 -23.74 -5.95
CA VAL A 104 -6.98 -22.81 -6.62
C VAL A 104 -5.56 -23.35 -6.62
N LEU A 105 -4.87 -23.21 -7.75
CA LEU A 105 -3.43 -23.42 -7.84
C LEU A 105 -2.72 -22.09 -8.15
N VAL A 106 -1.85 -21.64 -7.25
CA VAL A 106 -0.97 -20.50 -7.47
C VAL A 106 0.39 -20.98 -7.97
N LEU A 107 0.88 -20.43 -9.07
CA LEU A 107 2.16 -20.77 -9.67
C LEU A 107 3.13 -19.59 -9.52
N GLU A 108 4.13 -19.76 -8.66
CA GLU A 108 5.16 -18.75 -8.38
C GLU A 108 6.49 -19.14 -9.01
N LYS A 109 7.06 -18.24 -9.82
CA LYS A 109 8.36 -18.45 -10.47
C LYS A 109 9.51 -18.48 -9.46
N TYR A 110 9.43 -17.68 -8.40
CA TYR A 110 10.47 -17.50 -7.40
C TYR A 110 10.37 -18.49 -6.23
N LEU A 111 11.24 -18.31 -5.22
CA LEU A 111 11.37 -19.17 -4.06
C LEU A 111 10.39 -18.83 -2.92
N ILE A 112 9.90 -17.61 -2.90
CA ILE A 112 9.04 -17.05 -1.86
C ILE A 112 7.90 -16.25 -2.51
N PRO A 113 6.77 -16.06 -1.80
CA PRO A 113 5.69 -15.24 -2.30
C PRO A 113 5.94 -13.74 -2.07
N GLY A 114 5.13 -12.89 -2.71
CA GLY A 114 5.06 -11.45 -2.43
C GLY A 114 5.31 -10.53 -3.62
N GLY A 115 5.97 -11.02 -4.68
CA GLY A 115 6.28 -10.19 -5.85
C GLY A 115 7.04 -8.92 -5.45
N SER A 116 6.55 -7.75 -5.85
CA SER A 116 7.13 -6.45 -5.47
C SER A 116 7.08 -6.15 -3.97
N SER A 117 6.25 -6.85 -3.20
CA SER A 117 6.19 -6.79 -1.73
C SER A 117 7.02 -7.90 -1.07
N GLY A 118 8.06 -8.40 -1.76
CA GLY A 118 8.97 -9.40 -1.24
C GLY A 118 10.01 -8.84 -0.28
N TYR A 119 10.82 -9.74 0.28
CA TYR A 119 11.93 -9.45 1.18
C TYR A 119 13.12 -10.36 0.87
N TYR A 120 14.29 -10.02 1.38
CA TYR A 120 15.43 -10.94 1.42
C TYR A 120 16.22 -10.78 2.72
N GLU A 121 16.88 -11.86 3.12
CA GLU A 121 17.75 -11.86 4.29
C GLU A 121 19.21 -11.88 3.86
N ARG A 122 20.05 -11.07 4.53
CA ARG A 122 21.49 -11.04 4.30
C ARG A 122 22.21 -10.60 5.56
N ASP A 123 23.23 -11.34 5.98
CA ASP A 123 24.11 -10.98 7.10
C ASP A 123 23.36 -10.63 8.42
N GLY A 124 22.23 -11.29 8.65
CA GLY A 124 21.36 -11.05 9.82
C GLY A 124 20.39 -9.87 9.69
N TYR A 125 20.31 -9.23 8.52
CA TYR A 125 19.32 -8.20 8.19
C TYR A 125 18.20 -8.79 7.36
N THR A 126 16.97 -8.29 7.57
CA THR A 126 15.78 -8.58 6.78
C THR A 126 15.39 -7.31 6.03
N PHE A 127 15.61 -7.28 4.72
CA PHE A 127 15.34 -6.12 3.87
C PHE A 127 14.02 -6.31 3.10
N ASP A 128 13.09 -5.37 3.27
CA ASP A 128 11.93 -5.25 2.39
C ASP A 128 12.36 -4.72 1.02
N VAL A 129 11.88 -5.31 -0.08
CA VAL A 129 12.36 -4.97 -1.43
C VAL A 129 11.66 -3.75 -2.01
N GLY A 130 10.34 -3.66 -1.87
CA GLY A 130 9.53 -2.66 -2.57
C GLY A 130 8.86 -1.65 -1.65
N SER A 131 7.94 -2.10 -0.80
CA SER A 131 7.12 -1.18 -0.04
C SER A 131 7.63 -0.96 1.38
N SER A 132 7.60 0.28 1.83
CA SER A 132 8.04 0.72 3.17
C SER A 132 6.90 1.38 3.96
N VAL A 133 5.94 2.03 3.29
CA VAL A 133 4.80 2.71 3.90
C VAL A 133 3.53 1.87 3.73
N MET A 134 2.97 1.39 4.84
CA MET A 134 1.85 0.43 4.83
C MET A 134 0.51 1.03 5.26
N PHE A 135 -0.39 1.17 4.29
CA PHE A 135 -1.82 1.39 4.45
C PHE A 135 -2.59 0.08 4.54
N GLY A 136 -3.87 0.13 4.91
CA GLY A 136 -4.75 -1.04 4.89
C GLY A 136 -4.71 -1.93 6.14
N PHE A 137 -3.87 -1.59 7.11
CA PHE A 137 -3.89 -2.13 8.46
C PHE A 137 -4.68 -1.22 9.38
N SER A 138 -5.92 -1.59 9.72
CA SER A 138 -6.76 -0.83 10.66
C SER A 138 -7.97 -1.67 11.05
N ASP A 139 -8.54 -1.41 12.22
CA ASP A 139 -9.84 -1.93 12.65
C ASP A 139 -11.00 -1.01 12.28
N LYS A 140 -10.71 0.14 11.64
CA LYS A 140 -11.69 1.16 11.25
C LYS A 140 -11.94 1.15 9.74
N GLY A 141 -13.16 1.55 9.37
CA GLY A 141 -13.55 1.83 7.98
C GLY A 141 -13.57 0.60 7.07
N ASN A 142 -13.78 0.86 5.78
CA ASN A 142 -13.82 -0.14 4.72
C ASN A 142 -12.53 -0.22 3.91
N LEU A 143 -11.57 0.70 4.14
CA LEU A 143 -10.30 0.78 3.41
C LEU A 143 -9.16 -0.03 4.04
N ASN A 144 -9.43 -0.77 5.13
CA ASN A 144 -8.49 -1.69 5.78
C ASN A 144 -8.28 -3.00 5.01
N LEU A 145 -8.02 -2.91 3.70
CA LEU A 145 -8.07 -4.02 2.75
C LEU A 145 -7.09 -5.16 3.08
N ILE A 146 -5.90 -4.85 3.60
CA ILE A 146 -4.93 -5.88 4.02
C ILE A 146 -5.46 -6.65 5.23
N THR A 147 -6.02 -5.92 6.21
CA THR A 147 -6.65 -6.53 7.39
C THR A 147 -7.79 -7.45 7.00
N GLN A 148 -8.66 -7.01 6.07
CA GLN A 148 -9.76 -7.83 5.55
C GLN A 148 -9.26 -9.06 4.80
N ALA A 149 -8.24 -8.92 3.95
CA ALA A 149 -7.67 -10.03 3.19
C ALA A 149 -7.07 -11.11 4.11
N LEU A 150 -6.30 -10.72 5.13
CA LEU A 150 -5.77 -11.65 6.12
C LEU A 150 -6.87 -12.32 6.93
N LYS A 151 -7.86 -11.53 7.40
CA LYS A 151 -8.99 -12.04 8.18
C LYS A 151 -9.81 -13.06 7.40
N ALA A 152 -9.98 -12.88 6.09
CA ALA A 152 -10.75 -13.80 5.24
C ALA A 152 -10.19 -15.23 5.28
N VAL A 153 -8.88 -15.39 5.48
CA VAL A 153 -8.21 -16.69 5.60
C VAL A 153 -7.82 -17.04 7.03
N GLY A 154 -8.47 -16.42 8.03
CA GLY A 154 -8.23 -16.71 9.44
C GLY A 154 -6.85 -16.27 9.94
N ARG A 155 -6.19 -15.35 9.24
CA ARG A 155 -4.87 -14.80 9.62
C ARG A 155 -5.02 -13.40 10.20
N LYS A 156 -4.02 -13.00 10.98
CA LYS A 156 -3.82 -11.65 11.50
C LYS A 156 -2.32 -11.40 11.60
N MET A 157 -1.90 -10.15 11.42
CA MET A 157 -0.54 -9.73 11.70
C MET A 157 -0.49 -8.74 12.85
N GLU A 158 0.59 -8.80 13.62
CA GLU A 158 0.96 -7.74 14.54
C GLU A 158 1.53 -6.57 13.74
N VAL A 159 1.14 -5.36 14.11
CA VAL A 159 1.57 -4.14 13.43
C VAL A 159 1.92 -3.07 14.45
N ILE A 160 2.90 -2.24 14.10
CA ILE A 160 3.38 -1.13 14.91
C ILE A 160 2.92 0.17 14.23
N PRO A 161 2.18 1.03 14.93
CA PRO A 161 1.76 2.32 14.38
C PRO A 161 2.97 3.24 14.18
N ASP A 162 3.12 3.81 12.99
CA ASP A 162 4.07 4.90 12.76
C ASP A 162 3.48 6.22 13.32
N PRO A 163 4.15 6.91 14.25
CA PRO A 163 3.66 8.15 14.85
C PRO A 163 3.78 9.37 13.93
N THR A 164 4.74 9.39 13.00
CA THR A 164 5.09 10.57 12.20
C THR A 164 4.82 10.35 10.71
N THR A 165 4.42 9.14 10.31
CA THR A 165 4.06 8.67 8.95
C THR A 165 5.10 8.96 7.87
N VAL A 166 5.41 10.23 7.59
CA VAL A 166 6.52 10.74 6.78
C VAL A 166 6.99 12.09 7.35
N HIS A 167 8.31 12.30 7.42
CA HIS A 167 8.92 13.60 7.71
C HIS A 167 9.53 14.20 6.45
N PHE A 168 9.00 15.34 6.00
CA PHE A 168 9.46 16.05 4.82
C PHE A 168 10.59 17.02 5.15
N HIS A 169 11.65 16.98 4.34
CA HIS A 169 12.79 17.91 4.33
C HIS A 169 12.84 18.55 2.95
N LEU A 170 12.52 19.85 2.88
CA LEU A 170 12.14 20.54 1.64
C LEU A 170 12.91 21.86 1.48
N PRO A 171 12.96 22.41 0.24
CA PRO A 171 13.61 23.67 -0.05
C PRO A 171 13.25 24.82 0.90
N ASN A 172 14.22 25.72 1.09
CA ASN A 172 14.16 26.86 2.01
C ASN A 172 14.02 26.46 3.49
N ASN A 173 14.63 25.34 3.89
CA ASN A 173 14.58 24.80 5.25
C ASN A 173 13.15 24.52 5.74
N LEU A 174 12.22 24.23 4.82
CA LEU A 174 10.88 23.80 5.21
C LEU A 174 10.98 22.33 5.65
N SER A 175 10.67 22.09 6.91
CA SER A 175 10.59 20.74 7.48
C SER A 175 9.17 20.53 7.95
N VAL A 176 8.50 19.43 7.58
CA VAL A 176 7.09 19.17 7.95
C VAL A 176 6.94 17.71 8.38
N GLN A 177 6.49 17.49 9.62
CA GLN A 177 6.16 16.15 10.11
C GLN A 177 4.69 15.83 9.87
N ILE A 178 4.39 14.73 9.18
CA ILE A 178 3.00 14.31 8.95
C ILE A 178 2.54 13.43 10.11
N HIS A 179 2.20 14.05 11.23
CA HIS A 179 1.75 13.31 12.41
C HIS A 179 0.58 12.37 12.11
N ARG A 180 0.60 11.18 12.71
CA ARG A 180 -0.51 10.23 12.64
C ARG A 180 -1.82 10.88 13.07
N GLU A 181 -1.79 11.59 14.19
CA GLU A 181 -2.96 12.32 14.68
C GLU A 181 -3.19 13.58 13.82
N TYR A 182 -4.37 13.67 13.22
CA TYR A 182 -4.69 14.71 12.26
C TYR A 182 -4.61 16.12 12.86
N ASP A 183 -5.07 16.30 14.10
CA ASP A 183 -5.04 17.60 14.75
C ASP A 183 -3.61 18.09 15.01
N ASP A 184 -2.68 17.17 15.32
CA ASP A 184 -1.25 17.49 15.49
C ASP A 184 -0.63 17.86 14.14
N PHE A 185 -0.98 17.15 13.06
CA PHE A 185 -0.54 17.50 11.70
C PHE A 185 -1.05 18.88 11.26
N ILE A 186 -2.32 19.20 11.51
CA ILE A 186 -2.87 20.52 11.21
C ILE A 186 -2.20 21.60 12.05
N ALA A 187 -1.91 21.35 13.33
CA ALA A 187 -1.17 22.28 14.17
C ALA A 187 0.26 22.51 13.63
N GLU A 188 0.95 21.45 13.25
CA GLU A 188 2.29 21.48 12.64
C GLU A 188 2.29 22.35 11.37
N LEU A 189 1.39 22.09 10.43
CA LEU A 189 1.33 22.81 9.16
C LEU A 189 0.89 24.28 9.33
N THR A 190 -0.10 24.54 10.17
CA THR A 190 -0.59 25.92 10.42
C THR A 190 0.38 26.75 11.25
N SER A 191 1.26 26.13 12.06
CA SER A 191 2.34 26.86 12.74
C SER A 191 3.38 27.42 11.75
N LYS A 192 3.60 26.72 10.64
CA LYS A 192 4.55 27.08 9.57
C LYS A 192 3.95 28.05 8.56
N PHE A 193 2.64 27.93 8.30
CA PHE A 193 1.89 28.79 7.40
C PHE A 193 0.68 29.43 8.10
N PRO A 194 0.87 30.28 9.12
CA PRO A 194 -0.22 30.84 9.91
C PRO A 194 -1.17 31.71 9.09
N HIS A 195 -0.67 32.37 8.03
CA HIS A 195 -1.48 33.16 7.09
C HIS A 195 -2.39 32.31 6.19
N GLU A 196 -2.12 31.02 6.04
CA GLU A 196 -2.89 30.07 5.23
C GLU A 196 -3.79 29.16 6.07
N LYS A 197 -3.95 29.43 7.37
CA LYS A 197 -4.69 28.54 8.29
C LYS A 197 -6.09 28.14 7.77
N GLU A 198 -6.88 29.12 7.34
CA GLU A 198 -8.22 28.85 6.79
C GLU A 198 -8.15 28.10 5.45
N GLY A 199 -7.12 28.37 4.65
CA GLY A 199 -6.87 27.68 3.38
C GLY A 199 -6.52 26.20 3.58
N ILE A 200 -5.64 25.90 4.54
CA ILE A 200 -5.27 24.54 4.95
C ILE A 200 -6.52 23.77 5.40
N LEU A 201 -7.30 24.34 6.32
CA LEU A 201 -8.51 23.71 6.83
C LEU A 201 -9.55 23.48 5.73
N GLY A 202 -9.68 24.43 4.78
CA GLY A 202 -10.57 24.30 3.63
C GLY A 202 -10.17 23.17 2.69
N PHE A 203 -8.89 23.08 2.33
CA PHE A 203 -8.37 22.03 1.45
C PHE A 203 -8.51 20.63 2.06
N TYR A 204 -8.00 20.42 3.28
CA TYR A 204 -8.11 19.12 3.93
C TYR A 204 -9.56 18.78 4.32
N GLY A 205 -10.42 19.77 4.52
CA GLY A 205 -11.87 19.56 4.67
C GLY A 205 -12.50 18.91 3.43
N ASP A 206 -12.12 19.36 2.23
CA ASP A 206 -12.53 18.73 0.97
C ASP A 206 -11.94 17.32 0.83
N CYS A 207 -10.66 17.10 1.22
CA CYS A 207 -10.07 15.77 1.28
C CYS A 207 -10.88 14.82 2.17
N TRP A 208 -11.24 15.25 3.39
CA TRP A 208 -12.02 14.45 4.33
C TRP A 208 -13.43 14.16 3.82
N LYS A 209 -14.07 15.11 3.14
CA LYS A 209 -15.39 14.88 2.53
C LYS A 209 -15.34 13.74 1.49
N ILE A 210 -14.30 13.74 0.65
CA ILE A 210 -14.10 12.71 -0.38
C ILE A 210 -13.73 11.38 0.27
N PHE A 211 -12.79 11.38 1.21
CA PHE A 211 -12.36 10.20 1.95
C PHE A 211 -13.54 9.53 2.67
N ASN A 212 -14.35 10.29 3.41
CA ASN A 212 -15.51 9.76 4.13
C ASN A 212 -16.53 9.16 3.16
N SER A 213 -16.71 9.77 1.99
CA SER A 213 -17.58 9.21 0.94
C SER A 213 -17.04 7.87 0.43
N LEU A 214 -15.74 7.78 0.12
CA LEU A 214 -15.07 6.53 -0.30
C LEU A 214 -15.14 5.45 0.79
N ASN A 215 -14.72 5.78 2.00
CA ASN A 215 -14.63 4.86 3.13
C ASN A 215 -16.00 4.35 3.59
N SER A 216 -17.08 5.02 3.21
CA SER A 216 -18.43 4.55 3.46
C SER A 216 -18.86 3.42 2.50
N LEU A 217 -18.27 3.33 1.31
CA LEU A 217 -18.67 2.38 0.27
C LEU A 217 -17.92 1.05 0.45
N GLU A 218 -18.55 -0.06 0.03
CA GLU A 218 -17.85 -1.35 -0.09
C GLU A 218 -17.10 -1.36 -1.42
N LEU A 219 -15.80 -1.06 -1.44
CA LEU A 219 -15.03 -1.04 -2.69
C LEU A 219 -14.99 -2.41 -3.38
N LYS A 220 -15.92 -2.62 -4.33
CA LYS A 220 -15.91 -3.71 -5.31
C LYS A 220 -15.57 -3.16 -6.69
N SER A 221 -15.58 -4.01 -7.71
CA SER A 221 -15.26 -3.60 -9.08
C SER A 221 -16.19 -2.46 -9.54
N LEU A 222 -15.58 -1.35 -9.96
CA LEU A 222 -16.29 -0.23 -10.59
C LEU A 222 -16.79 -0.58 -12.00
N GLU A 223 -16.41 -1.74 -12.54
CA GLU A 223 -16.86 -2.20 -13.86
C GLU A 223 -18.20 -2.95 -13.80
N GLU A 224 -18.71 -3.27 -12.59
CA GLU A 224 -19.95 -4.01 -12.41
C GLU A 224 -21.17 -3.07 -12.30
N PRO A 225 -22.03 -2.94 -13.33
CA PRO A 225 -23.09 -1.94 -13.32
C PRO A 225 -24.13 -2.19 -12.22
N LEU A 226 -24.48 -3.46 -11.96
CA LEU A 226 -25.42 -3.85 -10.90
C LEU A 226 -24.94 -3.42 -9.51
N TYR A 227 -23.64 -3.60 -9.24
CA TYR A 227 -23.04 -3.15 -8.00
C TYR A 227 -23.06 -1.61 -7.90
N LEU A 228 -22.65 -0.90 -8.96
CA LEU A 228 -22.68 0.56 -8.99
C LEU A 228 -24.09 1.13 -8.79
N PHE A 229 -25.10 0.58 -9.48
CA PHE A 229 -26.49 0.97 -9.27
C PHE A 229 -26.94 0.69 -7.84
N GLY A 230 -26.60 -0.49 -7.30
CA GLY A 230 -26.90 -0.84 -5.91
C GLY A 230 -26.29 0.14 -4.90
N GLN A 231 -25.02 0.51 -5.08
CA GLN A 231 -24.36 1.51 -4.24
C GLN A 231 -25.03 2.88 -4.36
N PHE A 232 -25.35 3.32 -5.58
CA PHE A 232 -26.02 4.60 -5.80
C PHE A 232 -27.38 4.67 -5.10
N PHE A 233 -28.18 3.60 -5.15
CA PHE A 233 -29.46 3.55 -4.44
C PHE A 233 -29.30 3.56 -2.92
N GLN A 234 -28.25 2.95 -2.39
CA GLN A 234 -27.99 2.89 -0.95
C GLN A 234 -27.37 4.19 -0.42
N LYS A 235 -26.48 4.82 -1.18
CA LYS A 235 -25.64 5.96 -0.78
C LYS A 235 -25.53 7.03 -1.88
N PRO A 236 -26.65 7.65 -2.28
CA PRO A 236 -26.69 8.56 -3.42
C PRO A 236 -25.86 9.83 -3.19
N LEU A 237 -25.81 10.36 -1.96
CA LEU A 237 -25.07 11.60 -1.66
C LEU A 237 -23.56 11.39 -1.78
N GLU A 238 -23.07 10.27 -1.29
CA GLU A 238 -21.67 9.86 -1.37
C GLU A 238 -21.28 9.60 -2.82
N CYS A 239 -22.09 8.86 -3.58
CA CYS A 239 -21.85 8.62 -5.01
C CYS A 239 -21.85 9.93 -5.82
N LEU A 240 -22.79 10.85 -5.56
CA LEU A 240 -22.83 12.15 -6.23
C LEU A 240 -21.64 13.04 -5.84
N THR A 241 -21.21 12.97 -4.58
CA THR A 241 -20.00 13.66 -4.11
C THR A 241 -18.77 13.15 -4.87
N LEU A 242 -18.59 11.84 -4.96
CA LEU A 242 -17.47 11.26 -5.71
C LEU A 242 -17.55 11.59 -7.20
N ALA A 243 -18.73 11.52 -7.82
CA ALA A 243 -18.91 11.89 -9.21
C ALA A 243 -18.53 13.36 -9.49
N TYR A 244 -18.82 14.27 -8.55
CA TYR A 244 -18.43 15.68 -8.66
C TYR A 244 -16.91 15.87 -8.64
N TYR A 245 -16.18 15.11 -7.80
CA TYR A 245 -14.72 15.23 -7.69
C TYR A 245 -13.93 14.36 -8.68
N LEU A 246 -14.57 13.37 -9.32
CA LEU A 246 -13.94 12.47 -10.29
C LEU A 246 -13.15 13.19 -11.40
N PRO A 247 -13.63 14.27 -12.03
CA PRO A 247 -12.88 14.97 -13.08
C PRO A 247 -11.89 16.03 -12.54
N GLN A 248 -11.71 16.16 -11.22
CA GLN A 248 -10.89 17.22 -10.61
C GLN A 248 -9.54 16.68 -10.12
N ASN A 249 -8.50 17.52 -10.17
CA ASN A 249 -7.17 17.21 -9.65
C ASN A 249 -6.91 17.94 -8.32
N ALA A 250 -5.96 17.42 -7.53
CA ALA A 250 -5.64 17.94 -6.21
C ALA A 250 -5.11 19.38 -6.23
N GLY A 251 -4.32 19.74 -7.23
CA GLY A 251 -3.71 21.06 -7.36
C GLY A 251 -4.72 22.17 -7.59
N ASP A 252 -5.71 21.95 -8.46
CA ASP A 252 -6.78 22.90 -8.71
C ASP A 252 -7.69 23.09 -7.48
N ILE A 253 -7.98 22.02 -6.73
CA ILE A 253 -8.69 22.13 -5.46
C ILE A 253 -7.86 22.91 -4.45
N ALA A 254 -6.58 22.57 -4.26
CA ALA A 254 -5.69 23.26 -3.33
C ALA A 254 -5.63 24.77 -3.61
N ARG A 255 -5.49 25.17 -4.89
CA ARG A 255 -5.43 26.59 -5.31
C ARG A 255 -6.73 27.38 -5.11
N LYS A 256 -7.88 26.72 -4.88
CA LYS A 256 -9.11 27.42 -4.45
C LYS A 256 -8.93 28.03 -3.06
N TYR A 257 -8.18 27.35 -2.19
CA TYR A 257 -8.03 27.69 -0.78
C TYR A 257 -6.68 28.34 -0.44
N ILE A 258 -5.59 27.81 -1.00
CA ILE A 258 -4.21 28.16 -0.66
C ILE A 258 -3.61 29.08 -1.73
N LYS A 259 -2.88 30.13 -1.32
CA LYS A 259 -2.19 31.07 -2.22
C LYS A 259 -0.67 31.04 -2.09
N ASP A 260 -0.16 30.67 -0.91
CA ASP A 260 1.26 30.56 -0.65
C ASP A 260 1.93 29.54 -1.59
N PRO A 261 2.91 29.96 -2.39
CA PRO A 261 3.53 29.09 -3.39
C PRO A 261 4.33 27.95 -2.76
N GLN A 262 4.93 28.15 -1.58
CA GLN A 262 5.71 27.12 -0.91
C GLN A 262 4.79 26.05 -0.32
N LEU A 263 3.65 26.44 0.24
CA LEU A 263 2.64 25.50 0.70
C LEU A 263 2.02 24.69 -0.46
N LEU A 264 1.77 25.33 -1.61
CA LEU A 264 1.31 24.61 -2.81
C LEU A 264 2.36 23.60 -3.30
N SER A 265 3.66 23.94 -3.28
CA SER A 265 4.72 23.00 -3.61
C SER A 265 4.87 21.86 -2.60
N PHE A 266 4.55 22.09 -1.32
CA PHE A 266 4.42 21.01 -0.34
C PHE A 266 3.29 20.04 -0.72
N ILE A 267 2.12 20.54 -1.16
CA ILE A 267 1.04 19.68 -1.68
C ILE A 267 1.48 18.92 -2.95
N ASP A 268 2.31 19.53 -3.81
CA ASP A 268 2.90 18.82 -4.94
C ASP A 268 3.78 17.66 -4.47
N ALA A 269 4.60 17.83 -3.44
CA ALA A 269 5.43 16.77 -2.87
C ALA A 269 4.59 15.66 -2.18
N GLU A 270 3.53 16.03 -1.46
CA GLU A 270 2.56 15.08 -0.89
C GLU A 270 1.87 14.24 -1.96
N CYS A 271 1.59 14.82 -3.12
CA CYS A 271 1.03 14.08 -4.25
C CYS A 271 2.09 13.20 -4.92
N PHE A 272 3.29 13.74 -5.14
CA PHE A 272 4.37 13.03 -5.81
C PHE A 272 4.74 11.72 -5.10
N ILE A 273 4.80 11.72 -3.75
CA ILE A 273 5.15 10.52 -2.98
C ILE A 273 4.14 9.37 -3.16
N VAL A 274 2.90 9.67 -3.56
CA VAL A 274 1.81 8.69 -3.69
C VAL A 274 1.44 8.37 -5.14
N SER A 275 1.66 9.30 -6.06
CA SER A 275 1.22 9.19 -7.47
C SER A 275 2.36 9.34 -8.48
N THR A 276 3.59 9.65 -8.02
CA THR A 276 4.77 9.98 -8.86
C THR A 276 4.57 11.17 -9.79
N VAL A 277 3.56 12.00 -9.54
CA VAL A 277 3.28 13.24 -10.27
C VAL A 277 2.84 14.34 -9.30
N ASN A 278 3.01 15.60 -9.69
CA ASN A 278 2.56 16.75 -8.90
C ASN A 278 1.03 16.80 -8.67
N ALA A 279 0.56 17.78 -7.90
CA ALA A 279 -0.84 17.86 -7.51
C ALA A 279 -1.79 18.16 -8.68
N LEU A 280 -1.33 18.85 -9.74
CA LEU A 280 -2.16 19.16 -10.92
C LEU A 280 -2.46 17.93 -11.77
N GLN A 281 -1.62 16.88 -11.67
CA GLN A 281 -1.80 15.63 -12.40
C GLN A 281 -2.38 14.51 -11.52
N THR A 282 -2.48 14.74 -10.22
CA THR A 282 -3.02 13.76 -9.27
C THR A 282 -4.54 13.91 -9.14
N PRO A 283 -5.35 12.87 -9.46
CA PRO A 283 -6.79 12.91 -9.24
C PRO A 283 -7.12 13.19 -7.78
N MET A 284 -8.07 14.10 -7.53
CA MET A 284 -8.43 14.53 -6.18
C MET A 284 -8.91 13.36 -5.31
N ILE A 285 -9.60 12.38 -5.90
CA ILE A 285 -10.05 11.17 -5.20
C ILE A 285 -8.87 10.36 -4.67
N ASN A 286 -7.81 10.19 -5.46
CA ASN A 286 -6.62 9.44 -5.06
C ASN A 286 -5.84 10.20 -3.98
N ALA A 287 -5.65 11.51 -4.14
CA ALA A 287 -5.02 12.34 -3.12
C ALA A 287 -5.78 12.27 -1.79
N SER A 288 -7.09 12.47 -1.83
CA SER A 288 -7.94 12.43 -0.62
C SER A 288 -7.87 11.10 0.12
N MET A 289 -7.85 9.99 -0.63
CA MET A 289 -7.71 8.66 -0.06
C MET A 289 -6.42 8.57 0.77
N VAL A 290 -5.28 8.95 0.20
CA VAL A 290 -3.98 8.76 0.88
C VAL A 290 -3.72 9.81 1.96
N LEU A 291 -4.10 11.08 1.71
CA LEU A 291 -3.92 12.18 2.64
C LEU A 291 -4.76 12.02 3.91
N CYS A 292 -5.94 11.38 3.83
CA CYS A 292 -6.80 11.18 5.00
C CYS A 292 -6.62 9.80 5.64
N ASP A 293 -6.41 8.73 4.86
CA ASP A 293 -6.32 7.38 5.43
C ASP A 293 -5.11 7.22 6.36
N ARG A 294 -4.00 7.93 6.08
CA ARG A 294 -2.82 7.96 6.94
C ARG A 294 -3.10 8.46 8.36
N HIS A 295 -4.18 9.22 8.56
CA HIS A 295 -4.63 9.67 9.87
C HIS A 295 -5.79 8.84 10.41
N TYR A 296 -6.68 8.39 9.53
CA TYR A 296 -7.85 7.59 9.92
C TYR A 296 -7.47 6.14 10.29
N GLY A 297 -6.89 5.42 9.33
CA GLY A 297 -6.40 4.05 9.49
C GLY A 297 -4.96 3.98 10.00
N GLY A 298 -4.17 5.02 9.72
CA GLY A 298 -2.78 5.07 10.12
C GLY A 298 -1.85 4.39 9.11
N ILE A 299 -0.59 4.80 9.13
CA ILE A 299 0.51 3.96 8.63
C ILE A 299 0.88 2.98 9.72
N ASN A 300 0.90 1.68 9.42
CA ASN A 300 1.22 0.64 10.40
C ASN A 300 2.19 -0.38 9.80
N TYR A 301 3.36 -0.51 10.41
CA TYR A 301 4.41 -1.39 9.95
C TYR A 301 4.17 -2.83 10.45
N PRO A 302 4.16 -3.85 9.59
CA PRO A 302 4.01 -5.25 10.01
C PRO A 302 5.27 -5.75 10.73
N VAL A 303 5.09 -6.29 11.93
CA VAL A 303 6.20 -6.90 12.69
C VAL A 303 6.79 -8.07 11.89
N GLY A 304 8.10 -8.10 11.76
CA GLY A 304 8.86 -9.04 10.93
C GLY A 304 8.94 -8.65 9.45
N GLY A 305 8.41 -7.49 9.06
CA GLY A 305 8.53 -6.93 7.72
C GLY A 305 7.36 -7.21 6.78
N VAL A 306 7.36 -6.50 5.64
CA VAL A 306 6.25 -6.49 4.67
C VAL A 306 6.07 -7.85 3.99
N GLY A 307 7.16 -8.60 3.83
CA GLY A 307 7.13 -9.98 3.33
C GLY A 307 6.21 -10.93 4.12
N GLY A 308 5.97 -10.63 5.40
CA GLY A 308 5.08 -11.40 6.26
C GLY A 308 3.62 -11.43 5.78
N ILE A 309 3.18 -10.42 5.03
CA ILE A 309 1.81 -10.33 4.49
C ILE A 309 1.59 -11.44 3.47
N ALA A 310 2.47 -11.52 2.48
CA ALA A 310 2.38 -12.50 1.40
C ALA A 310 2.53 -13.93 1.94
N LYS A 311 3.44 -14.13 2.91
CA LYS A 311 3.61 -15.41 3.59
C LYS A 311 2.33 -15.83 4.32
N SER A 312 1.74 -14.92 5.10
CA SER A 312 0.51 -15.19 5.84
C SER A 312 -0.67 -15.52 4.91
N LEU A 313 -0.81 -14.80 3.80
CA LEU A 313 -1.84 -15.09 2.79
C LEU A 313 -1.61 -16.45 2.10
N ALA A 314 -0.36 -16.78 1.76
CA ALA A 314 -0.03 -18.07 1.17
C ALA A 314 -0.29 -19.25 2.13
N GLU A 315 0.07 -19.10 3.41
CA GLU A 315 -0.27 -20.09 4.45
C GLU A 315 -1.79 -20.19 4.64
N GLY A 316 -2.51 -19.06 4.61
CA GLY A 316 -3.97 -19.04 4.69
C GLY A 316 -4.64 -19.72 3.49
N LEU A 317 -4.09 -19.55 2.28
CA LEU A 317 -4.54 -20.23 1.07
C LEU A 317 -4.44 -21.75 1.20
N VAL A 318 -3.31 -22.25 1.71
CA VAL A 318 -3.07 -23.68 1.90
C VAL A 318 -4.01 -24.28 2.95
N ASP A 319 -4.28 -23.55 4.04
CA ASP A 319 -5.24 -23.97 5.07
C ASP A 319 -6.68 -24.07 4.53
N GLN A 320 -7.01 -23.31 3.47
CA GLN A 320 -8.29 -23.42 2.75
C GLN A 320 -8.30 -24.56 1.72
N GLY A 321 -7.29 -25.43 1.70
CA GLY A 321 -7.23 -26.61 0.83
C GLY A 321 -6.80 -26.33 -0.61
N SER A 322 -6.30 -25.13 -0.90
CA SER A 322 -5.71 -24.76 -2.19
C SER A 322 -4.18 -24.95 -2.18
N GLU A 323 -3.55 -24.85 -3.35
CA GLU A 323 -2.13 -25.19 -3.54
C GLU A 323 -1.32 -23.98 -4.03
N ILE A 324 -0.07 -23.89 -3.61
CA ILE A 324 0.93 -22.98 -4.17
C ILE A 324 2.18 -23.78 -4.57
N LEU A 325 2.64 -23.59 -5.81
CA LEU A 325 3.84 -24.22 -6.33
C LEU A 325 4.90 -23.15 -6.63
N TYR A 326 6.00 -23.20 -5.87
CA TYR A 326 7.19 -22.37 -6.09
C TYR A 326 8.10 -22.95 -7.18
N LYS A 327 9.02 -22.13 -7.69
CA LYS A 327 9.89 -22.47 -8.83
C LYS A 327 9.08 -22.92 -10.07
N ALA A 328 7.83 -22.49 -10.17
CA ALA A 328 6.91 -22.82 -11.26
C ALA A 328 6.86 -21.68 -12.27
N ASN A 329 7.87 -21.60 -13.12
CA ASN A 329 7.93 -20.59 -14.16
C ASN A 329 6.90 -20.89 -15.27
N VAL A 330 5.76 -20.20 -15.28
CA VAL A 330 4.76 -20.31 -16.36
C VAL A 330 5.34 -19.75 -17.65
N LYS A 331 5.36 -20.57 -18.70
CA LYS A 331 5.91 -20.22 -20.02
C LYS A 331 4.85 -19.79 -21.01
N SER A 332 3.64 -20.35 -20.94
CA SER A 332 2.53 -19.98 -21.82
C SER A 332 1.17 -20.31 -21.21
N ILE A 333 0.16 -19.54 -21.57
CA ILE A 333 -1.25 -19.88 -21.34
C ILE A 333 -1.73 -20.79 -22.46
N ILE A 334 -2.44 -21.85 -22.12
CA ILE A 334 -3.03 -22.82 -23.06
C ILE A 334 -4.43 -22.31 -23.42
N LEU A 335 -4.67 -22.15 -24.72
CA LEU A 335 -5.95 -21.71 -25.27
C LEU A 335 -6.64 -22.85 -26.01
N ASP A 336 -7.96 -22.92 -25.87
CA ASP A 336 -8.87 -23.78 -26.65
C ASP A 336 -10.03 -22.91 -27.16
N ASP A 337 -10.17 -22.81 -28.48
CA ASP A 337 -11.14 -21.93 -29.16
C ASP A 337 -11.21 -20.49 -28.58
N GLY A 338 -10.04 -19.87 -28.39
CA GLY A 338 -9.91 -18.52 -27.82
C GLY A 338 -10.15 -18.42 -26.30
N LYS A 339 -10.44 -19.53 -25.62
CA LYS A 339 -10.63 -19.58 -24.17
C LYS A 339 -9.37 -20.09 -23.47
N ALA A 340 -8.95 -19.41 -22.40
CA ALA A 340 -7.88 -19.89 -21.53
C ALA A 340 -8.35 -21.11 -20.72
N VAL A 341 -7.68 -22.25 -20.91
CA VAL A 341 -8.04 -23.55 -20.29
C VAL A 341 -6.93 -24.14 -19.42
N GLY A 342 -5.74 -23.55 -19.46
CA GLY A 342 -4.62 -24.06 -18.68
C GLY A 342 -3.35 -23.23 -18.86
N VAL A 343 -2.26 -23.74 -18.31
CA VAL A 343 -0.93 -23.14 -18.41
C VAL A 343 0.12 -24.24 -18.59
N ARG A 344 1.20 -23.89 -19.28
CA ARG A 344 2.38 -24.75 -19.44
C ARG A 344 3.57 -24.09 -18.75
N LEU A 345 4.25 -24.85 -17.89
CA LEU A 345 5.49 -24.43 -17.24
C LEU A 345 6.70 -24.54 -18.17
N ALA A 346 7.78 -23.87 -17.82
CA ALA A 346 9.04 -23.90 -18.55
C ALA A 346 9.69 -25.30 -18.60
N ASP A 347 9.40 -26.15 -17.61
CA ASP A 347 9.85 -27.55 -17.53
C ASP A 347 8.94 -28.53 -18.29
N GLY A 348 7.89 -28.03 -18.95
CA GLY A 348 6.97 -28.83 -19.76
C GLY A 348 5.75 -29.36 -19.03
N ARG A 349 5.66 -29.23 -17.69
CA ARG A 349 4.42 -29.60 -16.97
C ARG A 349 3.25 -28.73 -17.39
N GLU A 350 2.07 -29.31 -17.42
CA GLU A 350 0.82 -28.64 -17.79
C GLU A 350 -0.20 -28.76 -16.66
N PHE A 351 -0.94 -27.68 -16.43
CA PHE A 351 -2.01 -27.60 -15.45
C PHE A 351 -3.24 -26.98 -16.10
N PHE A 352 -4.43 -27.52 -15.79
CA PHE A 352 -5.69 -27.12 -16.42
C PHE A 352 -6.68 -26.57 -15.37
N ALA A 353 -7.43 -25.54 -15.76
CA ALA A 353 -8.44 -24.92 -14.92
C ALA A 353 -9.56 -24.27 -15.74
N LYS A 354 -10.71 -24.03 -15.09
CA LYS A 354 -11.84 -23.31 -15.71
C LYS A 354 -11.54 -21.82 -15.90
N THR A 355 -10.71 -21.25 -15.04
CA THR A 355 -10.36 -19.83 -15.01
C THR A 355 -8.86 -19.65 -14.83
N ILE A 356 -8.26 -18.77 -15.62
CA ILE A 356 -6.85 -18.38 -15.50
C ILE A 356 -6.78 -16.92 -15.09
N ILE A 357 -6.10 -16.63 -13.99
CA ILE A 357 -5.88 -15.28 -13.47
C ILE A 357 -4.40 -14.96 -13.62
N SER A 358 -4.07 -13.98 -14.45
CA SER A 358 -2.69 -13.51 -14.56
C SER A 358 -2.45 -12.36 -13.59
N ASN A 359 -1.55 -12.58 -12.63
CA ASN A 359 -0.97 -11.54 -11.80
C ASN A 359 0.48 -11.23 -12.23
N ALA A 360 0.87 -11.68 -13.44
CA ALA A 360 2.06 -11.19 -14.12
C ALA A 360 1.80 -9.76 -14.66
N THR A 361 2.86 -9.07 -15.09
CA THR A 361 2.67 -7.76 -15.73
C THR A 361 1.79 -7.91 -16.98
N ARG A 362 1.09 -6.84 -17.34
CA ARG A 362 0.27 -6.81 -18.57
C ARG A 362 1.12 -7.13 -19.81
N TRP A 363 2.34 -6.60 -19.83
CA TRP A 363 3.36 -6.85 -20.85
C TRP A 363 3.78 -8.32 -20.93
N ASP A 364 4.01 -8.98 -19.80
CA ASP A 364 4.34 -10.41 -19.80
C ASP A 364 3.12 -11.25 -20.21
N THR A 365 1.93 -10.89 -19.74
CA THR A 365 0.69 -11.62 -20.04
C THR A 365 0.39 -11.60 -21.54
N PHE A 366 0.29 -10.41 -22.14
CA PHE A 366 -0.07 -10.27 -23.56
C PHE A 366 1.12 -10.40 -24.51
N GLY A 367 2.35 -10.16 -24.06
CA GLY A 367 3.54 -10.22 -24.91
C GLY A 367 4.34 -11.52 -24.85
N LYS A 368 4.21 -12.31 -23.77
CA LYS A 368 5.00 -13.55 -23.59
C LYS A 368 4.14 -14.78 -23.33
N LEU A 369 3.16 -14.67 -22.44
CA LEU A 369 2.36 -15.81 -21.98
C LEU A 369 1.25 -16.17 -22.97
N LEU A 370 0.56 -15.16 -23.51
CA LEU A 370 -0.35 -15.30 -24.65
C LEU A 370 0.48 -15.15 -25.93
N LYS A 371 0.56 -16.23 -26.73
CA LYS A 371 1.20 -16.20 -28.05
C LYS A 371 0.16 -16.07 -29.16
N GLU A 372 -0.74 -15.10 -29.02
CA GLU A 372 -1.67 -14.79 -30.10
C GLU A 372 -1.02 -13.85 -31.12
N GLU A 373 -1.29 -14.07 -32.40
CA GLU A 373 -0.80 -13.19 -33.47
C GLU A 373 -1.46 -11.80 -33.44
N LYS A 374 -2.65 -11.69 -32.83
CA LYS A 374 -3.42 -10.44 -32.74
C LYS A 374 -3.94 -10.23 -31.33
N LEU A 375 -3.56 -9.12 -30.73
CA LEU A 375 -4.07 -8.70 -29.43
C LEU A 375 -5.52 -8.22 -29.53
N PRO A 376 -6.32 -8.33 -28.45
CA PRO A 376 -7.62 -7.67 -28.34
C PRO A 376 -7.51 -6.16 -28.61
N LYS A 377 -8.55 -5.56 -29.18
CA LYS A 377 -8.49 -4.14 -29.58
C LYS A 377 -8.34 -3.21 -28.38
N GLU A 378 -8.95 -3.59 -27.28
CA GLU A 378 -8.87 -2.92 -25.99
C GLU A 378 -7.43 -2.90 -25.47
N GLU A 379 -6.69 -4.00 -25.65
CA GLU A 379 -5.27 -4.09 -25.30
C GLU A 379 -4.43 -3.18 -26.19
N GLU A 380 -4.63 -3.22 -27.51
CA GLU A 380 -3.92 -2.31 -28.43
C GLU A 380 -4.16 -0.84 -28.08
N ASN A 381 -5.40 -0.49 -27.74
CA ASN A 381 -5.76 0.88 -27.40
C ASN A 381 -5.14 1.30 -26.06
N PHE A 382 -5.16 0.42 -25.05
CA PHE A 382 -4.50 0.65 -23.77
C PHE A 382 -3.02 0.93 -23.97
N GLN A 383 -2.31 0.09 -24.72
CA GLN A 383 -0.86 0.24 -24.95
C GLN A 383 -0.51 1.56 -25.65
N LYS A 384 -1.39 2.10 -26.51
CA LYS A 384 -1.17 3.38 -27.20
C LYS A 384 -1.27 4.60 -26.28
N VAL A 385 -2.13 4.54 -25.27
CA VAL A 385 -2.38 5.67 -24.35
C VAL A 385 -1.63 5.51 -23.02
N TYR A 386 -1.02 4.35 -22.80
CA TYR A 386 -0.27 4.08 -21.57
C TYR A 386 0.94 4.99 -21.46
N VAL A 387 1.01 5.72 -20.36
CA VAL A 387 2.19 6.49 -19.95
C VAL A 387 2.94 5.66 -18.92
N LYS A 388 4.23 5.40 -19.17
CA LYS A 388 5.08 4.68 -18.22
C LYS A 388 5.30 5.54 -16.98
N ALA A 389 5.04 4.97 -15.80
CA ALA A 389 5.54 5.52 -14.55
C ALA A 389 7.09 5.43 -14.51
N PRO A 390 7.76 6.33 -13.77
CA PRO A 390 9.20 6.23 -13.56
C PRO A 390 9.58 4.90 -12.89
N SER A 391 10.83 4.46 -13.10
CA SER A 391 11.42 3.40 -12.31
C SER A 391 12.07 3.98 -11.06
N PHE A 392 12.68 3.10 -10.25
CA PHE A 392 13.32 3.50 -9.00
C PHE A 392 14.67 2.82 -8.86
N LEU A 393 15.67 3.60 -8.44
CA LEU A 393 16.88 3.07 -7.85
C LEU A 393 16.61 2.84 -6.36
N SER A 394 16.87 1.63 -5.88
CA SER A 394 16.74 1.25 -4.48
C SER A 394 18.11 0.85 -3.91
N ILE A 395 18.46 1.40 -2.75
CA ILE A 395 19.67 1.06 -2.00
C ILE A 395 19.25 0.52 -0.62
N HIS A 396 19.69 -0.70 -0.31
CA HIS A 396 19.54 -1.33 0.99
C HIS A 396 20.87 -1.33 1.73
N MET A 397 20.90 -0.76 2.92
CA MET A 397 22.14 -0.59 3.68
C MET A 397 21.94 -0.88 5.16
N GLY A 398 22.86 -1.62 5.76
CA GLY A 398 22.94 -1.79 7.21
C GLY A 398 23.94 -0.81 7.81
N VAL A 399 23.50 0.01 8.77
CA VAL A 399 24.34 1.02 9.45
C VAL A 399 24.42 0.75 10.95
N LYS A 400 25.41 1.32 11.63
CA LYS A 400 25.45 1.33 13.09
C LYS A 400 24.38 2.28 13.62
N ALA A 401 23.76 1.94 14.75
CA ALA A 401 22.71 2.76 15.35
C ALA A 401 23.19 4.19 15.67
N GLU A 402 24.44 4.35 16.08
CA GLU A 402 25.06 5.65 16.42
C GLU A 402 25.18 6.65 15.26
N VAL A 403 24.94 6.22 14.01
CA VAL A 403 24.92 7.12 12.84
C VAL A 403 23.64 7.95 12.79
N LEU A 404 22.55 7.47 13.40
CA LEU A 404 21.27 8.15 13.42
C LEU A 404 21.06 8.89 14.75
N PRO A 405 20.48 10.09 14.74
CA PRO A 405 20.00 10.74 15.96
C PRO A 405 18.98 9.86 16.72
N PRO A 406 18.92 9.92 18.07
CA PRO A 406 18.03 9.08 18.87
C PRO A 406 16.53 9.24 18.54
N ASP A 407 16.10 10.42 18.09
CA ASP A 407 14.69 10.75 17.81
C ASP A 407 14.41 10.75 16.29
N THR A 408 15.10 9.89 15.54
CA THR A 408 14.90 9.77 14.09
C THR A 408 13.56 9.12 13.77
N ASP A 409 12.76 9.77 12.92
CA ASP A 409 11.51 9.21 12.40
C ASP A 409 11.77 8.00 11.47
N CYS A 410 10.75 7.16 11.26
CA CYS A 410 10.90 5.97 10.41
C CYS A 410 11.04 6.33 8.92
N HIS A 411 10.28 7.32 8.46
CA HIS A 411 10.15 7.65 7.03
C HIS A 411 10.49 9.12 6.79
N HIS A 412 11.32 9.36 5.78
CA HIS A 412 11.73 10.69 5.38
C HIS A 412 11.56 10.89 3.88
N PHE A 413 11.04 12.04 3.49
CA PHE A 413 11.10 12.52 2.12
C PHE A 413 12.06 13.70 2.08
N VAL A 414 13.08 13.62 1.24
CA VAL A 414 14.12 14.63 1.10
C VAL A 414 14.07 15.15 -0.34
N LEU A 415 13.77 16.43 -0.49
CA LEU A 415 13.98 17.17 -1.71
C LEU A 415 15.11 18.15 -1.45
N GLU A 416 16.15 18.08 -2.29
CA GLU A 416 17.26 19.03 -2.23
C GLU A 416 16.78 20.47 -2.50
N ASP A 417 17.72 21.41 -2.68
CA ASP A 417 17.52 22.86 -2.66
C ASP A 417 16.41 23.45 -3.56
N ASN A 418 15.87 22.71 -4.55
CA ASN A 418 14.95 23.26 -5.55
C ASN A 418 13.71 22.40 -5.83
N TRP A 419 12.53 23.02 -5.71
CA TRP A 419 11.22 22.44 -6.04
C TRP A 419 11.11 21.91 -7.46
N LYS A 420 11.86 22.46 -8.41
CA LYS A 420 11.87 22.01 -9.82
C LYS A 420 12.41 20.58 -9.97
N ASN A 421 13.17 20.08 -9.00
CA ASN A 421 13.77 18.76 -9.05
C ASN A 421 12.80 17.65 -8.60
N LEU A 422 11.59 18.00 -8.13
CA LEU A 422 10.66 17.03 -7.55
C LEU A 422 10.39 15.83 -8.46
N GLU A 423 10.14 16.10 -9.75
CA GLU A 423 9.80 15.10 -10.77
C GLU A 423 11.02 14.68 -11.61
N GLU A 424 12.18 15.30 -11.39
CA GLU A 424 13.41 14.95 -12.10
C GLU A 424 14.02 13.65 -11.52
N PRO A 425 14.59 12.76 -12.36
CA PRO A 425 15.32 11.60 -11.88
C PRO A 425 16.41 12.00 -10.88
N TYR A 426 16.56 11.22 -9.80
CA TYR A 426 17.49 11.47 -8.70
C TYR A 426 17.22 12.77 -7.90
N GLY A 427 16.18 13.54 -8.22
CA GLY A 427 15.93 14.84 -7.63
C GLY A 427 15.34 14.79 -6.22
N SER A 428 14.68 13.70 -5.85
CA SER A 428 14.16 13.45 -4.51
C SER A 428 14.54 12.08 -3.98
N ILE A 429 14.65 11.96 -2.67
CA ILE A 429 14.98 10.74 -1.96
C ILE A 429 13.84 10.42 -1.00
N PHE A 430 13.35 9.19 -1.05
CA PHE A 430 12.57 8.61 0.03
C PHE A 430 13.48 7.69 0.85
N LEU A 431 13.53 7.87 2.17
CA LEU A 431 14.31 7.05 3.08
C LEU A 431 13.37 6.40 4.09
N SER A 432 13.43 5.07 4.19
CA SER A 432 12.76 4.29 5.23
C SER A 432 13.78 3.61 6.12
N ILE A 433 13.52 3.66 7.44
CA ILE A 433 14.36 3.12 8.49
C ILE A 433 13.50 2.19 9.36
N PRO A 434 13.02 1.05 8.81
CA PRO A 434 11.98 0.24 9.45
C PRO A 434 12.39 -0.28 10.83
N THR A 435 13.70 -0.41 11.09
CA THR A 435 14.27 -0.77 12.38
C THR A 435 14.06 0.24 13.51
N ILE A 436 13.57 1.45 13.21
CA ILE A 436 13.07 2.38 14.22
C ILE A 436 11.77 1.86 14.84
N LEU A 437 10.90 1.25 14.02
CA LEU A 437 9.65 0.65 14.48
C LEU A 437 9.86 -0.80 14.92
N ASP A 438 10.57 -1.61 14.13
CA ASP A 438 10.83 -3.02 14.41
C ASP A 438 12.34 -3.35 14.42
N PRO A 439 12.99 -3.30 15.60
CA PRO A 439 14.41 -3.62 15.74
C PRO A 439 14.78 -5.06 15.37
N SER A 440 13.82 -5.98 15.26
CA SER A 440 14.08 -7.40 14.97
C SER A 440 14.58 -7.64 13.54
N LEU A 441 14.42 -6.66 12.65
CA LEU A 441 14.84 -6.74 11.26
C LEU A 441 16.36 -6.64 11.08
N ALA A 442 17.12 -6.25 12.10
CA ALA A 442 18.56 -6.06 12.02
C ALA A 442 19.29 -6.63 13.24
N PRO A 443 20.61 -6.87 13.14
CA PRO A 443 21.43 -7.22 14.29
C PRO A 443 21.40 -6.13 15.37
N ASN A 444 21.59 -6.51 16.63
CA ASN A 444 21.62 -5.57 17.75
C ASN A 444 22.58 -4.38 17.51
N GLY A 445 22.10 -3.17 17.77
CA GLY A 445 22.87 -1.93 17.58
C GLY A 445 23.06 -1.51 16.12
N ARG A 446 22.21 -2.02 15.21
CA ARG A 446 22.20 -1.67 13.79
C ARG A 446 20.82 -1.18 13.35
N HIS A 447 20.82 -0.38 12.28
CA HIS A 447 19.62 0.03 11.56
C HIS A 447 19.71 -0.35 10.09
N ILE A 448 18.54 -0.49 9.47
CA ILE A 448 18.39 -0.60 8.01
C ILE A 448 18.10 0.79 7.48
N LEU A 449 18.78 1.18 6.40
CA LEU A 449 18.39 2.28 5.54
C LEU A 449 17.93 1.69 4.21
N HIS A 450 16.67 1.96 3.87
CA HIS A 450 16.10 1.67 2.56
C HIS A 450 15.84 2.98 1.85
N ILE A 451 16.67 3.27 0.85
CA ILE A 451 16.69 4.53 0.12
C ILE A 451 16.12 4.29 -1.27
N PHE A 452 15.18 5.14 -1.67
CA PHE A 452 14.55 5.14 -2.98
C PHE A 452 14.74 6.50 -3.65
N THR A 453 14.94 6.48 -4.95
CA THR A 453 14.87 7.68 -5.78
C THR A 453 14.39 7.32 -7.17
N THR A 454 13.67 8.24 -7.81
CA THR A 454 13.21 8.04 -9.20
C THR A 454 14.40 7.94 -10.13
N SER A 455 14.32 7.00 -11.07
CA SER A 455 15.36 6.73 -12.07
C SER A 455 14.70 6.18 -13.33
N SER A 456 15.30 6.39 -14.50
CA SER A 456 14.81 5.77 -15.73
C SER A 456 15.55 4.48 -15.99
N ILE A 457 14.86 3.46 -16.52
CA ILE A 457 15.53 2.19 -16.85
C ILE A 457 16.60 2.38 -17.93
N GLU A 458 16.41 3.36 -18.82
CA GLU A 458 17.32 3.73 -19.90
C GLU A 458 18.69 4.21 -19.38
N ASP A 459 18.76 4.75 -18.15
CA ASP A 459 20.02 5.11 -17.50
C ASP A 459 20.93 3.88 -17.26
N TRP A 460 20.33 2.68 -17.19
CA TRP A 460 21.00 1.43 -16.84
C TRP A 460 21.25 0.51 -18.04
N GLU A 461 20.63 0.79 -19.19
CA GLU A 461 20.79 0.00 -20.42
C GLU A 461 22.19 0.19 -21.07
N VAL A 462 22.89 1.28 -20.74
CA VAL A 462 24.19 1.63 -21.34
C VAL A 462 25.35 0.68 -20.96
N ARG A 463 25.21 -0.13 -19.91
CA ARG A 463 26.31 -1.01 -19.43
C ARG A 463 26.40 -2.40 -20.08
N LEU A 464 25.49 -2.77 -20.99
CA LEU A 464 25.61 -4.03 -21.73
C LEU A 464 26.41 -3.91 -23.06
N VAL A 465 26.83 -2.70 -23.44
CA VAL A 465 27.58 -2.44 -24.69
C VAL A 465 29.09 -2.27 -24.47
N LEU A 466 29.56 -2.15 -23.22
CA LEU A 466 30.99 -1.96 -22.89
C LEU A 466 31.68 -3.23 -22.37
N GLY A 467 31.31 -4.39 -22.91
CA GLY A 467 32.07 -5.65 -22.77
C GLY A 467 33.26 -5.79 -23.73
N GLU A 468 33.62 -4.75 -24.48
CA GLU A 468 34.70 -4.75 -25.50
C GLU A 468 35.83 -3.74 -25.22
N LEU A 469 36.01 -3.25 -23.99
CA LEU A 469 37.15 -2.39 -23.64
C LEU A 469 37.93 -2.92 -22.44
N ASP A 470 38.35 -4.18 -22.53
CA ASP A 470 39.43 -4.76 -21.71
C ASP A 470 40.39 -5.58 -22.59
N GLN A 471 40.94 -4.94 -23.64
CA GLN A 471 42.23 -5.29 -24.25
C GLN A 471 42.92 -4.03 -24.76
N ALA A 472 43.78 -3.45 -23.92
CA ALA A 472 44.92 -2.61 -24.34
C ALA A 472 46.01 -2.66 -23.27
#